data_AF-A0AA35SX22-F1
#
_entry.id   AF-A0AA35SX22-F1
#
_cell.length_a   1.000
_cell.length_b   1.000
_cell.length_c   1.000
_cell.angle_alpha   90.00
_cell.angle_beta   90.00
_cell.angle_gamma   90.00
#
_symmetry.space_group_name_H-M   'P 1'
#
loop_
_entity.id
_entity.type
_entity.pdbx_description
1 polymer ?
#
loop_
_entity_poly.entity_id
_entity_poly.type
_entity_poly.pdbx_seq_one_letter_code
_entity_poly.pdbx_strand_id
1 'polypeptide(L)'
;MSPPPESGAGGRGTGRDEGEERGVSEDTDFLLTTTRDRRLEKEDITSYVNRKREMFLVQYALGVKRDEIRKLEEIAMAEEQKLVAAERYLKESAEMFDEFVKENDKNASEAVRMAEAATKAKLEKTSEIKRLNSQLMAIKNEISRNNETLAELRSCQTFLHSLSPQEWQDKVRAADKKARKSVEIAEDGPLPERGGAGRTPLVRVTDEECRLFFTSPSQLLQLFSELEEQNLSLIQNSQETEELLEDLRQTHKETGHTLNTQIHNLKRQVDLLMRAIELEEEKGSDLEMNSKLLSYGEYRADDQEQMLAEMNKKVASVYAKCIGPNEANISSLNMLTAIEGCLEQLFETIETLPADKVEAAEKLKDKERRMRLRAEKMAEQRLYQELKLRRMQERATGGPAKTRGRKVMYRSEPPVMKKKQTTSKAEKEKEEEEMLYFFT
;
A
#
# COMPACT_ATOMS: atom_id res chain seq x y z
N MET A 1 -72.42 -1.38 78.74
CA MET A 1 -72.32 -2.70 79.40
C MET A 1 -71.53 -2.52 80.69
N SER A 2 -72.06 -3.06 81.79
CA SER A 2 -71.45 -3.18 83.12
C SER A 2 -71.33 -1.91 83.98
N PRO A 3 -71.45 -2.03 85.33
CA PRO A 3 -72.47 -1.35 86.15
C PRO A 3 -71.88 -0.38 87.21
N PRO A 4 -72.71 0.30 88.04
CA PRO A 4 -72.23 1.18 89.11
C PRO A 4 -71.97 0.41 90.42
N PRO A 5 -71.35 1.07 91.42
CA PRO A 5 -71.68 0.85 92.83
C PRO A 5 -72.25 2.15 93.43
N GLU A 6 -73.39 2.16 94.13
CA GLU A 6 -73.55 1.71 95.53
C GLU A 6 -72.45 2.26 96.46
N SER A 7 -72.68 2.74 97.66
CA SER A 7 -73.84 3.02 98.51
C SER A 7 -73.20 3.65 99.77
N GLY A 8 -73.86 4.62 100.39
CA GLY A 8 -73.33 5.29 101.58
C GLY A 8 -74.48 5.83 102.42
N ALA A 9 -75.19 4.90 103.05
CA ALA A 9 -76.32 5.17 103.93
C ALA A 9 -75.85 5.74 105.29
N GLY A 10 -76.60 6.74 105.74
CA GLY A 10 -76.67 7.21 107.13
C GLY A 10 -77.70 8.34 107.15
N GLY A 11 -78.91 8.24 107.68
CA GLY A 11 -79.42 7.36 108.72
C GLY A 11 -79.68 8.19 109.97
N ARG A 12 -80.97 8.34 110.31
CA ARG A 12 -81.58 9.00 111.50
C ARG A 12 -81.77 10.52 111.35
N GLY A 13 -82.90 11.10 111.72
CA GLY A 13 -84.05 10.59 112.46
C GLY A 13 -85.30 11.38 112.13
N THR A 14 -86.39 10.63 112.12
CA THR A 14 -87.79 11.03 112.03
C THR A 14 -88.20 11.88 113.23
N GLY A 15 -88.90 12.98 112.97
CA GLY A 15 -89.66 13.75 113.95
C GLY A 15 -90.98 14.16 113.33
N ARG A 16 -91.95 13.26 113.40
CA ARG A 16 -93.37 13.45 113.10
C ARG A 16 -93.95 14.21 114.30
N ASP A 17 -94.63 15.32 114.08
CA ASP A 17 -95.50 15.90 115.11
C ASP A 17 -96.83 16.27 114.45
N GLU A 18 -97.71 15.26 114.41
CA GLU A 18 -99.15 15.41 114.31
C GLU A 18 -99.67 15.47 115.75
N GLY A 19 -100.42 16.51 116.07
CA GLY A 19 -101.08 16.69 117.36
C GLY A 19 -100.97 18.14 117.80
N GLU A 20 -101.96 18.77 118.41
CA GLU A 20 -103.24 18.32 118.89
C GLU A 20 -104.01 19.62 119.14
N GLU A 21 -105.26 19.71 118.67
CA GLU A 21 -106.23 20.64 119.26
C GLU A 21 -106.49 20.20 120.72
N ARG A 22 -105.61 20.59 121.64
CA ARG A 22 -105.82 20.52 123.09
C ARG A 22 -105.05 21.66 123.73
N GLY A 23 -105.72 22.47 124.54
CA GLY A 23 -104.97 23.43 125.38
C GLY A 23 -105.71 24.64 125.92
N VAL A 24 -106.92 24.99 125.46
CA VAL A 24 -107.69 26.07 126.15
C VAL A 24 -108.17 25.62 127.55
N SER A 25 -108.13 24.30 127.81
CA SER A 25 -108.37 23.73 129.15
C SER A 25 -107.11 23.66 130.03
N GLU A 26 -105.90 23.61 129.47
CA GLU A 26 -104.65 23.51 130.27
C GLU A 26 -104.16 24.87 130.77
N ASP A 27 -104.39 25.95 130.03
CA ASP A 27 -104.06 27.31 130.48
C ASP A 27 -104.99 27.79 131.61
N THR A 28 -106.24 27.29 131.68
CA THR A 28 -107.14 27.56 132.81
C THR A 28 -106.81 26.69 134.02
N ASP A 29 -106.41 25.43 133.80
CA ASP A 29 -105.94 24.54 134.87
C ASP A 29 -104.60 25.00 135.46
N PHE A 30 -103.64 25.46 134.66
CA PHE A 30 -102.37 26.02 135.15
C PHE A 30 -102.59 27.32 135.94
N LEU A 31 -103.50 28.19 135.49
CA LEU A 31 -103.87 29.41 136.22
C LEU A 31 -104.57 29.07 137.55
N LEU A 32 -105.43 28.03 137.58
CA LEU A 32 -106.11 27.56 138.78
C LEU A 32 -105.16 26.84 139.76
N THR A 33 -104.21 26.01 139.28
CA THR A 33 -103.20 25.37 140.16
C THR A 33 -102.21 26.38 140.71
N THR A 34 -101.83 27.41 139.94
CA THR A 34 -100.89 28.45 140.40
C THR A 34 -101.54 29.42 141.39
N THR A 35 -102.87 29.50 141.44
CA THR A 35 -103.60 30.42 142.34
C THR A 35 -104.26 29.74 143.55
N ARG A 36 -104.28 28.40 143.61
CA ARG A 36 -104.95 27.64 144.68
C ARG A 36 -104.22 27.65 146.03
N ASP A 37 -102.95 28.05 146.10
CA ASP A 37 -102.15 28.04 147.34
C ASP A 37 -101.42 29.36 147.65
N ARG A 38 -102.01 30.50 147.25
CA ARG A 38 -101.56 31.81 147.74
C ARG A 38 -102.51 32.32 148.82
N ARG A 39 -102.10 32.14 150.08
CA ARG A 39 -102.59 32.90 151.24
C ARG A 39 -102.74 34.37 150.85
N LEU A 40 -103.97 34.85 150.82
CA LEU A 40 -104.28 36.28 150.78
C LEU A 40 -103.93 36.88 152.15
N GLU A 41 -102.64 37.07 152.41
CA GLU A 41 -102.23 38.08 153.38
C GLU A 41 -102.76 39.42 152.86
N LYS A 42 -103.40 40.21 153.73
CA LYS A 42 -103.92 41.53 153.38
C LYS A 42 -102.72 42.43 153.05
N GLU A 43 -102.30 42.45 151.78
CA GLU A 43 -101.20 43.31 151.32
C GLU A 43 -101.59 44.79 151.54
N ASP A 44 -100.65 45.57 152.05
CA ASP A 44 -100.81 47.02 152.20
C ASP A 44 -100.99 47.67 150.82
N ILE A 45 -101.94 48.61 150.70
CA ILE A 45 -102.35 49.21 149.42
C ILE A 45 -101.14 49.79 148.68
N THR A 46 -100.18 50.34 149.43
CA THR A 46 -98.92 50.91 148.91
C THR A 46 -98.05 49.86 148.22
N SER A 47 -97.90 48.66 148.81
CA SER A 47 -97.13 47.56 148.22
C SER A 47 -97.83 46.96 147.00
N TYR A 48 -99.17 46.86 147.01
CA TYR A 48 -99.94 46.43 145.84
C TYR A 48 -99.78 47.41 144.66
N VAL A 49 -99.88 48.72 144.93
CA VAL A 49 -99.69 49.76 143.92
C VAL A 49 -98.27 49.75 143.37
N ASN A 50 -97.25 49.59 144.22
CA ASN A 50 -95.85 49.50 143.77
C ASN A 50 -95.60 48.24 142.93
N ARG A 51 -96.12 47.08 143.33
CA ARG A 51 -96.01 45.84 142.54
C ARG A 51 -96.73 45.94 141.20
N LYS A 52 -97.89 46.62 141.16
CA LYS A 52 -98.60 46.93 139.91
C LYS A 52 -97.80 47.89 139.03
N ARG A 53 -97.17 48.91 139.61
CA ARG A 53 -96.28 49.84 138.88
C ARG A 53 -95.04 49.12 138.33
N GLU A 54 -94.40 48.26 139.12
CA GLU A 54 -93.29 47.42 138.66
C GLU A 54 -93.74 46.47 137.54
N MET A 55 -94.91 45.84 137.68
CA MET A 55 -95.50 45.02 136.64
C MET A 55 -95.76 45.81 135.35
N PHE A 56 -96.30 47.03 135.45
CA PHE A 56 -96.49 47.93 134.30
C PHE A 56 -95.17 48.38 133.70
N LEU A 57 -94.16 48.69 134.51
CA LEU A 57 -92.84 49.12 134.03
C LEU A 57 -92.13 47.97 133.30
N VAL A 58 -92.21 46.76 133.83
CA VAL A 58 -91.71 45.56 133.15
C VAL A 58 -92.49 45.30 131.87
N GLN A 59 -93.83 45.39 131.89
CA GLN A 59 -94.65 45.26 130.68
C GLN A 59 -94.32 46.32 129.63
N TYR A 60 -94.10 47.58 130.03
CA TYR A 60 -93.69 48.67 129.14
C TYR A 60 -92.29 48.43 128.57
N ALA A 61 -91.31 48.11 129.42
CA ALA A 61 -89.94 47.82 128.99
C ALA A 61 -89.89 46.61 128.04
N LEU A 62 -90.70 45.59 128.32
CA LEU A 62 -90.84 44.40 127.49
C LEU A 62 -91.54 44.75 126.17
N GLY A 63 -92.52 45.66 126.17
CA GLY A 63 -93.11 46.24 124.96
C GLY A 63 -92.09 46.98 124.09
N VAL A 64 -91.33 47.91 124.68
CA VAL A 64 -90.26 48.66 123.97
C VAL A 64 -89.19 47.70 123.43
N LYS A 65 -88.79 46.68 124.20
CA LYS A 65 -87.82 45.67 123.73
C LYS A 65 -88.41 44.79 122.62
N ARG A 66 -89.68 44.39 122.69
CA ARG A 66 -90.36 43.68 121.60
C ARG A 66 -90.48 44.52 120.34
N ASP A 67 -90.69 45.83 120.46
CA ASP A 67 -90.75 46.75 119.33
C ASP A 67 -89.37 46.96 118.69
N GLU A 68 -88.33 47.12 119.50
CA GLU A 68 -86.96 47.22 119.02
C GLU A 68 -86.47 45.91 118.38
N ILE A 69 -86.81 44.76 118.96
CA ILE A 69 -86.55 43.43 118.37
C ILE A 69 -87.24 43.33 117.00
N ARG A 70 -88.53 43.69 116.91
CA ARG A 70 -89.24 43.68 115.62
C ARG A 70 -88.58 44.57 114.56
N LYS A 71 -88.11 45.76 114.95
CA LYS A 71 -87.41 46.66 114.03
C LYS A 71 -86.07 46.09 113.56
N LEU A 72 -85.29 45.49 114.46
CA LEU A 72 -84.04 44.83 114.10
C LEU A 72 -84.28 43.58 113.24
N GLU A 73 -85.33 42.82 113.52
CA GLU A 73 -85.78 41.71 112.67
C GLU A 73 -86.16 42.19 111.27
N GLU A 74 -86.88 43.31 111.13
CA GLU A 74 -87.19 43.90 109.82
C GLU A 74 -85.93 44.31 109.04
N ILE A 75 -84.97 44.97 109.70
CA ILE A 75 -83.70 45.38 109.08
C ILE A 75 -82.88 44.14 108.69
N ALA A 76 -82.77 43.17 109.59
CA ALA A 76 -82.05 41.92 109.34
C ALA A 76 -82.69 41.13 108.18
N MET A 77 -84.03 41.03 108.14
CA MET A 77 -84.74 40.42 107.02
C MET A 77 -84.49 41.16 105.71
N ALA A 78 -84.48 42.50 105.72
CA ALA A 78 -84.22 43.28 104.52
C ALA A 78 -82.77 43.16 104.01
N GLU A 79 -81.79 43.08 104.92
CA GLU A 79 -80.38 42.84 104.58
C GLU A 79 -80.16 41.40 104.10
N GLU A 80 -80.75 40.42 104.77
CA GLU A 80 -80.73 39.02 104.36
C GLU A 80 -81.32 38.85 102.95
N GLN A 81 -82.45 39.50 102.66
CA GLN A 81 -83.04 39.48 101.32
C GLN A 81 -82.10 40.06 100.24
N LYS A 82 -81.35 41.12 100.57
CA LYS A 82 -80.36 41.70 99.65
C LYS A 82 -79.15 40.78 99.46
N LEU A 83 -78.66 40.14 100.54
CA LEU A 83 -77.59 39.16 100.46
C LEU A 83 -78.00 37.96 99.61
N VAL A 84 -79.18 37.39 99.85
CA VAL A 84 -79.73 36.28 99.05
C VAL A 84 -79.89 36.68 97.58
N ALA A 85 -80.30 37.92 97.29
CA ALA A 85 -80.38 38.40 95.92
C ALA A 85 -79.00 38.54 95.26
N ALA A 86 -78.00 39.05 95.98
CA ALA A 86 -76.63 39.16 95.49
C ALA A 86 -75.96 37.80 95.31
N GLU A 87 -76.16 36.85 96.24
CA GLU A 87 -75.70 35.47 96.12
C GLU A 87 -76.31 34.78 94.90
N ARG A 88 -77.61 34.96 94.68
CA ARG A 88 -78.29 34.43 93.48
C ARG A 88 -77.68 35.01 92.21
N TYR A 89 -77.51 36.33 92.13
CA TYR A 89 -76.91 36.98 90.96
C TYR A 89 -75.47 36.52 90.71
N LEU A 90 -74.65 36.37 91.75
CA LEU A 90 -73.28 35.88 91.62
C LEU A 90 -73.25 34.44 91.13
N LYS A 91 -74.16 33.59 91.65
CA LYS A 91 -74.30 32.21 91.22
C LYS A 91 -74.71 32.12 89.75
N GLU A 92 -75.73 32.86 89.34
CA GLU A 92 -76.15 32.95 87.93
C GLU A 92 -75.01 33.45 87.03
N SER A 93 -74.23 34.44 87.48
CA SER A 93 -73.07 34.95 86.74
C SER A 93 -71.93 33.93 86.62
N ALA A 94 -71.67 33.15 87.67
CA ALA A 94 -70.69 32.08 87.64
C ALA A 94 -71.11 30.95 86.69
N GLU A 95 -72.40 30.58 86.70
CA GLU A 95 -72.97 29.61 85.76
C GLU A 95 -72.83 30.08 84.30
N MET A 96 -73.15 31.35 84.02
CA MET A 96 -72.95 31.93 82.68
C MET A 96 -71.48 31.97 82.25
N PHE A 97 -70.56 32.26 83.17
CA PHE A 97 -69.13 32.25 82.86
C PHE A 97 -68.61 30.85 82.56
N ASP A 98 -69.02 29.85 83.33
CA ASP A 98 -68.68 28.45 83.09
C ASP A 98 -69.22 27.97 81.73
N GLU A 99 -70.44 28.38 81.36
CA GLU A 99 -70.99 28.14 80.02
C GLU A 99 -70.16 28.81 78.93
N PHE A 100 -69.76 30.07 79.12
CA PHE A 100 -68.91 30.80 78.18
C PHE A 100 -67.54 30.12 77.99
N VAL A 101 -66.89 29.68 79.07
CA VAL A 101 -65.60 28.98 78.98
C VAL A 101 -65.77 27.65 78.24
N LYS A 102 -66.82 26.87 78.56
CA LYS A 102 -67.10 25.62 77.85
C LYS A 102 -67.34 25.84 76.36
N GLU A 103 -68.07 26.89 75.99
CA GLU A 103 -68.33 27.22 74.59
C GLU A 103 -67.06 27.71 73.87
N ASN A 104 -66.23 28.50 74.55
CA ASN A 104 -64.95 28.95 74.01
C ASN A 104 -63.97 27.79 73.81
N ASP A 105 -63.79 26.93 74.81
CA ASP A 105 -62.95 25.74 74.74
C ASP A 105 -63.42 24.80 73.64
N LYS A 106 -64.75 24.62 73.50
CA LYS A 106 -65.34 23.84 72.43
C LYS A 106 -65.03 24.45 71.07
N ASN A 107 -65.23 25.76 70.90
CA ASN A 107 -64.95 26.45 69.64
C ASN A 107 -63.45 26.42 69.28
N ALA A 108 -62.56 26.65 70.25
CA ALA A 108 -61.11 26.57 70.07
C ALA A 108 -60.69 25.14 69.68
N SER A 109 -61.23 24.12 70.36
CA SER A 109 -60.99 22.71 70.03
C SER A 109 -61.51 22.34 68.65
N GLU A 110 -62.70 22.83 68.27
CA GLU A 110 -63.25 22.64 66.93
C GLU A 110 -62.37 23.32 65.87
N ALA A 111 -61.87 24.53 66.11
CA ALA A 111 -60.97 25.24 65.22
C ALA A 111 -59.64 24.49 65.02
N VAL A 112 -59.03 23.97 66.10
CA VAL A 112 -57.82 23.14 66.04
C VAL A 112 -58.08 21.87 65.24
N ARG A 113 -59.19 21.17 65.52
CA ARG A 113 -59.56 19.95 64.80
C ARG A 113 -59.76 20.22 63.30
N MET A 114 -60.40 21.34 62.94
CA MET A 114 -60.58 21.73 61.54
C MET A 114 -59.22 22.05 60.87
N ALA A 115 -58.31 22.73 61.58
CA ALA A 115 -56.97 23.02 61.07
C ALA A 115 -56.11 21.75 60.88
N GLU A 116 -56.16 20.81 61.84
CA GLU A 116 -55.50 19.51 61.74
C GLU A 116 -56.08 18.67 60.59
N ALA A 117 -57.41 18.64 60.43
CA ALA A 117 -58.05 17.96 59.31
C ALA A 117 -57.64 18.56 57.97
N ALA A 118 -57.58 19.90 57.86
CA ALA A 118 -57.16 20.58 56.65
C ALA A 118 -55.67 20.34 56.33
N THR A 119 -54.79 20.36 57.33
CA THR A 119 -53.36 20.07 57.14
C THR A 119 -53.12 18.61 56.76
N LYS A 120 -53.85 17.66 57.38
CA LYS A 120 -53.82 16.25 56.99
C LYS A 120 -54.26 16.07 55.53
N ALA A 121 -55.39 16.65 55.13
CA ALA A 121 -55.87 16.59 53.75
C ALA A 121 -54.85 17.21 52.77
N LYS A 122 -54.22 18.34 53.12
CA LYS A 122 -53.16 18.95 52.32
C LYS A 122 -51.95 18.01 52.17
N LEU A 123 -51.50 17.37 53.24
CA LEU A 123 -50.37 16.43 53.22
C LEU A 123 -50.67 15.21 52.35
N GLU A 124 -51.87 14.63 52.47
CA GLU A 124 -52.34 13.53 51.62
C GLU A 124 -52.33 13.94 50.14
N LYS A 125 -52.91 15.09 49.79
CA LYS A 125 -52.88 15.60 48.40
C LYS A 125 -51.47 15.89 47.92
N THR A 126 -50.59 16.42 48.77
CA THR A 126 -49.18 16.67 48.42
C THR A 126 -48.44 15.36 48.15
N SER A 127 -48.71 14.31 48.94
CA SER A 127 -48.13 12.98 48.71
C SER A 127 -48.61 12.36 47.40
N GLU A 128 -49.89 12.56 47.06
CA GLU A 128 -50.48 12.08 45.81
C GLU A 128 -49.92 12.82 44.59
N ILE A 129 -49.74 14.15 44.69
CA ILE A 129 -49.07 14.94 43.64
C ILE A 129 -47.64 14.44 43.42
N LYS A 130 -46.88 14.17 44.50
CA LYS A 130 -45.53 13.61 44.38
C LYS A 130 -45.55 12.25 43.68
N ARG A 131 -46.46 11.36 44.07
CA ARG A 131 -46.65 10.03 43.46
C ARG A 131 -46.96 10.15 41.96
N LEU A 132 -47.92 10.99 41.59
CA LEU A 132 -48.31 11.24 40.19
C LEU A 132 -47.16 11.86 39.40
N ASN A 133 -46.42 12.81 39.97
CA ASN A 133 -45.24 13.41 39.31
C ASN A 133 -44.15 12.36 39.06
N SER A 134 -43.89 11.46 40.01
CA SER A 134 -42.96 10.34 39.80
C SER A 134 -43.42 9.43 38.67
N GLN A 135 -44.72 9.09 38.61
CA GLN A 135 -45.29 8.30 37.52
C GLN A 135 -45.19 9.01 36.17
N LEU A 136 -45.48 10.32 36.14
CA LEU A 136 -45.36 11.14 34.93
C LEU A 136 -43.92 11.14 34.41
N MET A 137 -42.92 11.27 35.29
CA MET A 137 -41.52 11.22 34.89
C MET A 137 -41.12 9.84 34.39
N ALA A 138 -41.60 8.76 35.01
CA ALA A 138 -41.36 7.40 34.52
C ALA A 138 -41.93 7.20 33.10
N ILE A 139 -43.19 7.59 32.88
CA ILE A 139 -43.84 7.52 31.56
C ILE A 139 -43.11 8.41 30.55
N LYS A 140 -42.70 9.63 30.93
CA LYS A 140 -41.96 10.53 30.04
C LYS A 140 -40.62 9.93 29.62
N ASN A 141 -39.90 9.32 30.55
CA ASN A 141 -38.64 8.63 30.26
C ASN A 141 -38.87 7.42 29.34
N GLU A 142 -39.95 6.67 29.54
CA GLU A 142 -40.34 5.56 28.66
C GLU A 142 -40.69 6.05 27.25
N ILE A 143 -41.42 7.16 27.11
CA ILE A 143 -41.71 7.80 25.83
C ILE A 143 -40.40 8.22 25.13
N SER A 144 -39.46 8.84 25.84
CA SER A 144 -38.16 9.21 25.28
C SER A 144 -37.39 7.99 24.78
N ARG A 145 -37.30 6.92 25.58
CA ARG A 145 -36.66 5.67 25.18
C ARG A 145 -37.33 5.05 23.95
N ASN A 146 -38.66 4.99 23.94
CA ASN A 146 -39.41 4.44 22.82
C ASN A 146 -39.21 5.27 21.54
N ASN A 147 -39.15 6.61 21.65
CA ASN A 147 -38.87 7.48 20.51
C ASN A 147 -37.46 7.27 19.94
N GLU A 148 -36.45 7.07 20.79
CA GLU A 148 -35.09 6.73 20.36
C GLU A 148 -35.07 5.39 19.62
N THR A 149 -35.66 4.33 20.20
CA THR A 149 -35.76 3.02 19.53
C THR A 149 -36.54 3.10 18.21
N LEU A 150 -37.58 3.93 18.15
CA LEU A 150 -38.37 4.12 16.94
C LEU A 150 -37.56 4.87 15.86
N ALA A 151 -36.71 5.82 16.25
CA ALA A 151 -35.80 6.49 15.32
C ALA A 151 -34.75 5.51 14.74
N GLU A 152 -34.20 4.62 15.57
CA GLU A 152 -33.30 3.55 15.14
C GLU A 152 -33.99 2.57 14.18
N LEU A 153 -35.20 2.12 14.52
CA LEU A 153 -35.97 1.23 13.64
C LEU A 153 -36.33 1.90 12.31
N ARG A 154 -36.62 3.21 12.31
CA ARG A 154 -36.86 3.98 11.07
C ARG A 154 -35.60 4.10 10.21
N SER A 155 -34.41 4.24 10.81
CA SER A 155 -33.16 4.26 10.04
C SER A 155 -32.88 2.90 9.41
N CYS A 156 -33.07 1.81 10.17
CA CYS A 156 -33.02 0.44 9.65
C CYS A 156 -34.05 0.22 8.53
N GLN A 157 -35.29 0.66 8.70
CA GLN A 157 -36.32 0.59 7.67
C GLN A 157 -35.88 1.31 6.39
N THR A 158 -35.38 2.55 6.52
CA THR A 158 -34.92 3.35 5.37
C THR A 158 -33.78 2.64 4.64
N PHE A 159 -32.84 2.05 5.39
CA PHE A 159 -31.76 1.24 4.84
C PHE A 159 -32.28 0.01 4.09
N LEU A 160 -33.21 -0.75 4.68
CA LEU A 160 -33.82 -1.91 4.02
C LEU A 160 -34.57 -1.51 2.74
N HIS A 161 -35.26 -0.37 2.73
CA HIS A 161 -35.87 0.16 1.50
C HIS A 161 -34.80 0.47 0.45
N SER A 162 -33.67 1.06 0.81
CA SER A 162 -32.59 1.38 -0.15
C SER A 162 -31.97 0.14 -0.79
N LEU A 163 -31.93 -0.99 -0.07
CA LEU A 163 -31.46 -2.28 -0.58
C LEU A 163 -32.54 -3.08 -1.33
N SER A 164 -33.80 -2.70 -1.18
CA SER A 164 -34.91 -3.39 -1.85
C SER A 164 -34.88 -3.10 -3.36
N PRO A 165 -35.10 -4.09 -4.26
CA PRO A 165 -35.07 -3.87 -5.70
C PRO A 165 -36.05 -2.77 -6.16
N GLN A 166 -35.62 -1.95 -7.13
CA GLN A 166 -36.37 -0.78 -7.60
C GLN A 166 -37.77 -1.15 -8.12
N GLU A 167 -37.90 -2.31 -8.78
CA GLU A 167 -39.19 -2.83 -9.25
C GLU A 167 -40.20 -3.11 -8.14
N TRP A 168 -39.72 -3.53 -6.96
CA TRP A 168 -40.56 -3.75 -5.80
C TRP A 168 -40.94 -2.40 -5.15
N GLN A 169 -39.98 -1.48 -5.04
CA GLN A 169 -40.25 -0.12 -4.54
C GLN A 169 -41.30 0.60 -5.40
N ASP A 170 -41.25 0.45 -6.72
CA ASP A 170 -42.21 1.07 -7.65
C ASP A 170 -43.61 0.46 -7.52
N LYS A 171 -43.71 -0.85 -7.31
CA LYS A 171 -44.99 -1.53 -7.02
C LYS A 171 -45.61 -1.06 -5.71
N VAL A 172 -44.79 -0.90 -4.66
CA VAL A 172 -45.25 -0.36 -3.36
C VAL A 172 -45.72 1.08 -3.52
N ARG A 173 -44.93 1.95 -4.17
CA ARG A 173 -45.32 3.36 -4.42
C ARG A 173 -46.58 3.48 -5.29
N ALA A 174 -46.74 2.63 -6.29
CA ALA A 174 -47.94 2.60 -7.12
C ALA A 174 -49.17 2.12 -6.32
N ALA A 175 -49.00 1.13 -5.45
CA ALA A 175 -50.04 0.68 -4.53
C ALA A 175 -50.43 1.77 -3.52
N ASP A 176 -49.46 2.45 -2.91
CA ASP A 176 -49.69 3.57 -1.98
C ASP A 176 -50.41 4.74 -2.66
N LYS A 177 -50.02 5.07 -3.89
CA LYS A 177 -50.69 6.11 -4.69
C LYS A 177 -52.13 5.72 -5.02
N LYS A 178 -52.39 4.43 -5.24
CA LYS A 178 -53.75 3.90 -5.47
C LYS A 178 -54.56 3.89 -4.18
N ALA A 179 -53.96 3.53 -3.05
CA ALA A 179 -54.58 3.51 -1.71
C ALA A 179 -54.95 4.93 -1.25
N ARG A 180 -54.03 5.91 -1.40
CA ARG A 180 -54.31 7.33 -1.12
C ARG A 180 -55.45 7.87 -1.98
N LYS A 181 -55.49 7.50 -3.26
CA LYS A 181 -56.57 7.89 -4.18
C LYS A 181 -57.92 7.26 -3.80
N SER A 182 -57.95 6.07 -3.21
CA SER A 182 -59.19 5.48 -2.68
C SER A 182 -59.62 6.07 -1.33
N VAL A 183 -58.69 6.60 -0.51
CA VAL A 183 -59.00 7.26 0.76
C VAL A 183 -59.54 8.68 0.54
N GLU A 184 -58.99 9.44 -0.42
CA GLU A 184 -59.53 10.75 -0.81
C GLU A 184 -60.99 10.68 -1.30
N ILE A 185 -61.41 9.57 -1.92
CA ILE A 185 -62.80 9.38 -2.38
C ILE A 185 -63.76 9.10 -1.20
N ALA A 186 -63.24 8.73 -0.02
CA ALA A 186 -64.05 8.39 1.15
C ALA A 186 -64.20 9.52 2.18
N GLU A 187 -63.42 10.61 2.08
CA GLU A 187 -63.47 11.76 3.02
C GLU A 187 -64.35 12.94 2.57
N ASP A 188 -65.11 12.83 1.47
CA ASP A 188 -66.06 13.87 1.02
C ASP A 188 -67.38 13.90 1.86
N GLY A 189 -67.30 13.57 3.14
CA GLY A 189 -68.40 13.67 4.12
C GLY A 189 -68.06 14.69 5.21
N PRO A 190 -68.96 15.63 5.57
CA PRO A 190 -68.60 16.71 6.50
C PRO A 190 -68.37 16.17 7.92
N LEU A 191 -67.14 16.28 8.42
CA LEU A 191 -66.79 16.05 9.83
C LEU A 191 -67.18 17.27 10.68
N PRO A 192 -67.76 17.08 11.88
CA PRO A 192 -68.15 18.18 12.75
C PRO A 192 -66.94 18.74 13.49
N GLU A 193 -66.84 20.08 13.52
CA GLU A 193 -65.86 20.79 14.34
C GLU A 193 -66.09 20.51 15.83
N ARG A 194 -65.03 20.05 16.52
CA ARG A 194 -64.95 20.13 17.98
C ARG A 194 -63.55 20.55 18.40
N GLY A 195 -63.52 21.67 19.13
CA GLY A 195 -62.33 22.47 19.38
C GLY A 195 -61.28 21.88 20.30
N GLY A 196 -60.07 22.44 20.12
CA GLY A 196 -59.10 22.83 21.14
C GLY A 196 -58.76 21.85 22.26
N ALA A 197 -57.66 21.10 22.08
CA ALA A 197 -56.49 21.11 22.95
C ALA A 197 -55.56 19.93 22.58
N GLY A 198 -54.35 20.25 22.13
CA GLY A 198 -53.17 19.38 22.24
C GLY A 198 -53.33 17.92 21.78
N ARG A 199 -53.78 17.68 20.54
CA ARG A 199 -53.43 16.42 19.88
C ARG A 199 -52.00 16.56 19.37
N THR A 200 -51.04 15.96 20.08
CA THR A 200 -49.86 15.42 19.40
C THR A 200 -50.39 14.58 18.24
N PRO A 201 -49.89 14.76 17.00
CA PRO A 201 -50.25 13.86 15.93
C PRO A 201 -49.78 12.47 16.39
N LEU A 202 -50.70 11.61 16.83
CA LEU A 202 -50.47 10.18 16.77
C LEU A 202 -50.24 9.94 15.28
N VAL A 203 -48.97 9.85 14.90
CA VAL A 203 -48.57 9.38 13.58
C VAL A 203 -49.22 8.02 13.48
N ARG A 204 -50.35 7.97 12.76
CA ARG A 204 -51.04 6.73 12.43
C ARG A 204 -50.10 6.04 11.46
N VAL A 205 -49.16 5.27 11.99
CA VAL A 205 -48.35 4.34 11.21
C VAL A 205 -49.38 3.39 10.59
N THR A 206 -49.72 3.65 9.34
CA THR A 206 -50.59 2.77 8.57
C THR A 206 -49.81 1.47 8.36
N ASP A 207 -50.44 0.31 8.58
CA ASP A 207 -49.80 -1.02 8.43
C ASP A 207 -49.11 -1.22 7.07
N GLU A 208 -49.46 -0.42 6.07
CA GLU A 208 -48.87 -0.41 4.74
C GLU A 208 -47.47 0.24 4.70
N GLU A 209 -47.16 1.17 5.60
CA GLU A 209 -45.81 1.74 5.77
C GLU A 209 -44.81 0.72 6.37
N CYS A 210 -45.27 -0.42 6.89
CA CYS A 210 -44.42 -1.47 7.44
C CYS A 210 -44.15 -2.64 6.48
N ARG A 211 -44.57 -2.56 5.21
CA ARG A 211 -44.25 -3.62 4.23
C ARG A 211 -42.77 -3.56 3.87
N LEU A 212 -42.03 -4.58 4.29
CA LEU A 212 -40.61 -4.78 3.95
C LEU A 212 -40.46 -5.84 2.86
N PHE A 213 -39.45 -5.68 2.01
CA PHE A 213 -39.09 -6.69 0.99
C PHE A 213 -38.49 -7.94 1.65
N PHE A 214 -37.63 -7.73 2.64
CA PHE A 214 -36.97 -8.79 3.39
C PHE A 214 -37.91 -9.38 4.44
N THR A 215 -38.18 -10.67 4.35
CA THR A 215 -39.06 -11.40 5.27
C THR A 215 -38.27 -12.11 6.37
N SER A 216 -37.02 -12.47 6.09
CA SER A 216 -36.10 -13.11 7.05
C SER A 216 -34.77 -12.35 7.12
N PRO A 217 -34.19 -12.15 8.32
CA PRO A 217 -32.86 -11.55 8.48
C PRO A 217 -31.76 -12.27 7.70
N SER A 218 -31.91 -13.59 7.49
CA SER A 218 -30.96 -14.41 6.73
C SER A 218 -30.82 -13.97 5.27
N GLN A 219 -31.86 -13.38 4.67
CA GLN A 219 -31.83 -12.93 3.27
C GLN A 219 -30.86 -11.76 3.09
N LEU A 220 -30.83 -10.83 4.05
CA LEU A 220 -29.90 -9.70 4.02
C LEU A 220 -28.46 -10.16 4.27
N LEU A 221 -28.26 -11.07 5.22
CA LEU A 221 -26.94 -11.65 5.47
C LEU A 221 -26.41 -12.40 4.25
N GLN A 222 -27.27 -13.16 3.57
CA GLN A 222 -26.91 -13.85 2.33
C GLN A 222 -26.51 -12.87 1.22
N LEU A 223 -27.24 -11.76 1.05
CA LEU A 223 -26.87 -10.71 0.09
C LEU A 223 -25.52 -10.08 0.43
N PHE A 224 -25.23 -9.83 1.71
CA PHE A 224 -23.92 -9.32 2.11
C PHE A 224 -22.81 -10.35 1.86
N SER A 225 -23.03 -11.62 2.18
CA SER A 225 -22.05 -12.68 1.89
C SER A 225 -21.81 -12.85 0.38
N GLU A 226 -22.87 -12.77 -0.43
CA GLU A 226 -22.74 -12.80 -1.90
C GLU A 226 -22.00 -11.57 -2.42
N LEU A 227 -22.27 -10.38 -1.88
CA LEU A 227 -21.56 -9.16 -2.23
C LEU A 227 -20.09 -9.20 -1.79
N GLU A 228 -19.81 -9.76 -0.61
CA GLU A 228 -18.45 -10.01 -0.13
C GLU A 228 -17.71 -10.99 -1.05
N GLU A 229 -18.34 -12.09 -1.44
CA GLU A 229 -17.78 -13.07 -2.40
C GLU A 229 -17.52 -12.43 -3.76
N GLN A 230 -18.46 -11.63 -4.29
CA GLN A 230 -18.28 -10.89 -5.54
C GLN A 230 -17.15 -9.87 -5.44
N ASN A 231 -17.05 -9.12 -4.34
CA ASN A 231 -15.96 -8.16 -4.13
C ASN A 231 -14.61 -8.86 -4.02
N LEU A 232 -14.54 -9.99 -3.32
CA LEU A 232 -13.32 -10.81 -3.23
C LEU A 232 -12.92 -11.35 -4.60
N SER A 233 -13.89 -11.85 -5.39
CA SER A 233 -13.66 -12.31 -6.76
C SER A 233 -13.18 -11.18 -7.67
N LEU A 234 -13.75 -9.98 -7.56
CA LEU A 234 -13.30 -8.79 -8.30
C LEU A 234 -11.89 -8.38 -7.91
N ILE A 235 -11.55 -8.39 -6.62
CA ILE A 235 -10.20 -8.11 -6.13
C ILE A 235 -9.21 -9.13 -6.69
N GLN A 236 -9.54 -10.42 -6.60
CA GLN A 236 -8.69 -11.49 -7.12
C GLN A 236 -8.49 -11.36 -8.63
N ASN A 237 -9.56 -11.14 -9.41
CA ASN A 237 -9.46 -10.92 -10.85
C ASN A 237 -8.59 -9.69 -11.16
N SER A 238 -8.78 -8.59 -10.43
CA SER A 238 -7.95 -7.38 -10.61
C SER A 238 -6.46 -7.66 -10.36
N GLN A 239 -6.14 -8.44 -9.32
CA GLN A 239 -4.75 -8.84 -9.02
C GLN A 239 -4.18 -9.76 -10.10
N GLU A 240 -4.93 -10.78 -10.54
CA GLU A 240 -4.50 -11.70 -11.60
C GLU A 240 -4.27 -10.94 -12.93
N THR A 241 -5.14 -9.99 -13.27
CA THR A 241 -4.97 -9.16 -14.47
C THR A 241 -3.79 -8.17 -14.34
N GLU A 242 -3.52 -7.67 -13.14
CA GLU A 242 -2.37 -6.82 -12.85
C GLU A 242 -1.06 -7.59 -12.97
N GLU A 243 -0.98 -8.79 -12.40
CA GLU A 243 0.16 -9.71 -12.54
C GLU A 243 0.43 -10.05 -14.02
N LEU A 244 -0.62 -10.42 -14.77
CA LEU A 244 -0.49 -10.68 -16.21
C LEU A 244 0.01 -9.46 -16.99
N LEU A 245 -0.44 -8.26 -16.62
CA LEU A 245 0.05 -7.01 -17.23
C LEU A 245 1.52 -6.74 -16.88
N GLU A 246 1.94 -7.05 -15.65
CA GLU A 246 3.34 -6.93 -15.22
C GLU A 246 4.24 -7.90 -16.01
N ASP A 247 3.82 -9.16 -16.16
CA ASP A 247 4.51 -10.16 -16.98
C ASP A 247 4.62 -9.73 -18.46
N LEU A 248 3.53 -9.22 -19.03
CA LEU A 248 3.53 -8.67 -20.39
C LEU A 248 4.46 -7.46 -20.52
N ARG A 249 4.52 -6.58 -19.51
CA ARG A 249 5.45 -5.45 -19.49
C ARG A 249 6.90 -5.93 -19.41
N GLN A 250 7.18 -6.92 -18.59
CA GLN A 250 8.52 -7.47 -18.45
C GLN A 250 8.98 -8.14 -19.75
N THR A 251 8.16 -8.99 -20.35
CA THR A 251 8.46 -9.62 -21.64
C THR A 251 8.62 -8.59 -22.76
N HIS A 252 7.80 -7.52 -22.78
CA HIS A 252 7.98 -6.41 -23.71
C HIS A 252 9.33 -5.70 -23.52
N LYS A 253 9.76 -5.49 -22.27
CA LYS A 253 11.05 -4.88 -21.94
C LYS A 253 12.22 -5.77 -22.36
N GLU A 254 12.16 -7.07 -22.09
CA GLU A 254 13.20 -8.05 -22.45
C GLU A 254 13.32 -8.23 -23.97
N THR A 255 12.19 -8.34 -24.68
CA THR A 255 12.17 -8.38 -26.14
C THR A 255 12.69 -7.08 -26.73
N GLY A 256 12.29 -5.93 -26.18
CA GLY A 256 12.81 -4.62 -26.55
C GLY A 256 14.32 -4.50 -26.38
N HIS A 257 14.89 -5.00 -25.28
CA HIS A 257 16.34 -5.03 -25.09
C HIS A 257 17.01 -5.95 -26.13
N THR A 258 16.48 -7.15 -26.33
CA THR A 258 17.05 -8.14 -27.27
C THR A 258 17.07 -7.58 -28.69
N LEU A 259 15.96 -6.97 -29.13
CA LEU A 259 15.86 -6.32 -30.43
C LEU A 259 16.82 -5.13 -30.55
N ASN A 260 16.94 -4.28 -29.53
CA ASN A 260 17.90 -3.18 -29.53
C ASN A 260 19.35 -3.68 -29.64
N THR A 261 19.70 -4.77 -28.96
CA THR A 261 21.02 -5.40 -29.08
C THR A 261 21.24 -5.97 -30.49
N GLN A 262 20.23 -6.63 -31.07
CA GLN A 262 20.29 -7.11 -32.46
C GLN A 262 20.46 -5.97 -33.46
N ILE A 263 19.71 -4.86 -33.31
CA ILE A 263 19.84 -3.66 -34.13
C ILE A 263 21.25 -3.09 -34.00
N HIS A 264 21.82 -3.02 -32.79
CA HIS A 264 23.17 -2.52 -32.59
C HIS A 264 24.22 -3.42 -33.27
N ASN A 265 24.06 -4.75 -33.17
CA ASN A 265 24.94 -5.71 -33.83
C ASN A 265 24.85 -5.60 -35.37
N LEU A 266 23.64 -5.49 -35.92
CA LEU A 266 23.43 -5.30 -37.35
C LEU A 266 24.02 -3.98 -37.84
N LYS A 267 23.82 -2.88 -37.11
CA LYS A 267 24.46 -1.58 -37.42
C LYS A 267 25.98 -1.71 -37.43
N ARG A 268 26.56 -2.35 -36.41
CA ARG A 268 28.00 -2.61 -36.36
C ARG A 268 28.48 -3.45 -37.54
N GLN A 269 27.72 -4.45 -37.96
CA GLN A 269 28.04 -5.28 -39.12
C GLN A 269 27.97 -4.46 -40.42
N VAL A 270 26.96 -3.60 -40.57
CA VAL A 270 26.87 -2.66 -41.69
C VAL A 270 28.07 -1.72 -41.72
N ASP A 271 28.44 -1.11 -40.60
CA ASP A 271 29.60 -0.21 -40.52
C ASP A 271 30.92 -0.93 -40.89
N LEU A 272 31.07 -2.18 -40.45
CA LEU A 272 32.24 -3.00 -40.80
C LEU A 272 32.27 -3.33 -42.30
N LEU A 273 31.13 -3.71 -42.89
CA LEU A 273 31.04 -3.97 -44.32
C LEU A 273 31.26 -2.71 -45.14
N MET A 274 30.72 -1.57 -44.72
CA MET A 274 30.97 -0.27 -45.37
C MET A 274 32.45 0.07 -45.38
N ARG A 275 33.16 -0.06 -44.26
CA ARG A 275 34.62 0.14 -44.22
C ARG A 275 35.39 -0.85 -45.09
N ALA A 276 34.93 -2.11 -45.14
CA ALA A 276 35.56 -3.11 -45.99
C ALA A 276 35.38 -2.79 -47.49
N ILE A 277 34.20 -2.29 -47.87
CA ILE A 277 33.93 -1.80 -49.23
C ILE A 277 34.82 -0.61 -49.53
N GLU A 278 34.90 0.40 -48.65
CA GLU A 278 35.77 1.57 -48.83
C GLU A 278 37.24 1.17 -49.02
N LEU A 279 37.76 0.25 -48.19
CA LEU A 279 39.13 -0.24 -48.30
C LEU A 279 39.37 -1.02 -49.60
N GLU A 280 38.38 -1.78 -50.08
CA GLU A 280 38.49 -2.53 -51.33
C GLU A 280 38.34 -1.63 -52.56
N GLU A 281 37.51 -0.58 -52.48
CA GLU A 281 37.42 0.47 -53.48
C GLU A 281 38.71 1.28 -53.57
N GLU A 282 39.34 1.62 -52.44
CA GLU A 282 40.65 2.28 -52.39
C GLU A 282 41.74 1.39 -53.02
N LYS A 283 41.82 0.11 -52.64
CA LYS A 283 42.72 -0.85 -53.31
C LYS A 283 42.41 -1.00 -54.80
N GLY A 284 41.14 -1.00 -55.18
CA GLY A 284 40.71 -1.06 -56.56
C GLY A 284 41.20 0.15 -57.34
N SER A 285 41.07 1.36 -56.75
CA SER A 285 41.58 2.60 -57.31
C SER A 285 43.11 2.61 -57.40
N ASP A 286 43.81 2.14 -56.37
CA ASP A 286 45.27 2.01 -56.34
C ASP A 286 45.77 1.04 -57.41
N LEU A 287 45.11 -0.11 -57.56
CA LEU A 287 45.42 -1.10 -58.60
C LEU A 287 45.13 -0.56 -59.99
N GLU A 288 44.04 0.20 -60.18
CA GLU A 288 43.75 0.87 -61.44
C GLU A 288 44.82 1.92 -61.77
N MET A 289 45.22 2.74 -60.79
CA MET A 289 46.30 3.71 -60.94
C MET A 289 47.63 3.03 -61.25
N ASN A 290 47.98 1.96 -60.53
CA ASN A 290 49.18 1.17 -60.80
C ASN A 290 49.14 0.51 -62.17
N SER A 291 47.99 -0.03 -62.58
CA SER A 291 47.81 -0.60 -63.92
C SER A 291 48.03 0.46 -64.99
N LYS A 292 47.47 1.67 -64.81
CA LYS A 292 47.68 2.80 -65.72
C LYS A 292 49.14 3.26 -65.74
N LEU A 293 49.82 3.27 -64.60
CA LEU A 293 51.24 3.64 -64.46
C LEU A 293 52.17 2.60 -65.11
N LEU A 294 51.90 1.30 -64.88
CA LEU A 294 52.65 0.20 -65.50
C LEU A 294 52.39 0.10 -67.01
N SER A 295 51.18 0.47 -67.45
CA SER A 295 50.82 0.57 -68.87
C SER A 295 51.46 1.78 -69.59
N TYR A 296 52.18 2.67 -68.89
CA TYR A 296 52.80 3.85 -69.50
C TYR A 296 54.15 3.57 -70.18
N GLY A 297 54.73 2.39 -69.96
CA GLY A 297 55.74 1.82 -70.85
C GLY A 297 55.04 0.95 -71.88
N GLU A 298 55.44 1.01 -73.15
CA GLU A 298 54.91 0.15 -74.22
C GLU A 298 54.96 -1.33 -73.81
N TYR A 299 53.89 -1.81 -73.18
CA TYR A 299 53.73 -3.19 -72.78
C TYR A 299 53.33 -3.95 -74.05
N ARG A 300 54.35 -4.29 -74.84
CA ARG A 300 54.21 -5.14 -76.02
C ARG A 300 54.05 -6.58 -75.55
N ALA A 301 52.87 -6.89 -75.03
CA ALA A 301 52.50 -8.25 -74.64
C ALA A 301 52.82 -9.25 -75.76
N ASP A 302 52.60 -8.84 -77.01
CA ASP A 302 52.93 -9.60 -78.22
C ASP A 302 54.43 -9.96 -78.33
N ASP A 303 55.34 -9.04 -77.97
CA ASP A 303 56.79 -9.29 -78.03
C ASP A 303 57.24 -10.26 -76.92
N GLN A 304 56.64 -10.17 -75.73
CA GLN A 304 56.92 -11.10 -74.63
C GLN A 304 56.34 -12.49 -74.89
N GLU A 305 55.14 -12.59 -75.48
CA GLU A 305 54.52 -13.85 -75.85
C GLU A 305 55.29 -14.53 -76.99
N GLN A 306 55.79 -13.76 -77.96
CA GLN A 306 56.72 -14.27 -78.98
C GLN A 306 58.02 -14.80 -78.38
N MET A 307 58.63 -14.06 -77.45
CA MET A 307 59.85 -14.50 -76.76
C MET A 307 59.63 -15.78 -75.93
N LEU A 308 58.49 -15.88 -75.24
CA LEU A 308 58.12 -17.08 -74.49
C LEU A 308 57.86 -18.27 -75.40
N ALA A 309 57.21 -18.07 -76.56
CA ALA A 309 57.02 -19.11 -77.56
C ALA A 309 58.36 -19.60 -78.14
N GLU A 310 59.32 -18.68 -78.42
CA GLU A 310 60.66 -19.04 -78.87
C GLU A 310 61.44 -19.83 -77.82
N MET A 311 61.39 -19.39 -76.57
CA MET A 311 62.00 -20.09 -75.43
C MET A 311 61.42 -21.49 -75.27
N ASN A 312 60.09 -21.62 -75.29
CA ASN A 312 59.41 -22.91 -75.22
C ASN A 312 59.84 -23.84 -76.37
N LYS A 313 59.94 -23.31 -77.59
CA LYS A 313 60.43 -24.07 -78.75
C LYS A 313 61.88 -24.56 -78.57
N LYS A 314 62.76 -23.74 -77.99
CA LYS A 314 64.15 -24.15 -77.66
C LYS A 314 64.18 -25.22 -76.57
N VAL A 315 63.40 -25.05 -75.50
CA VAL A 315 63.28 -26.03 -74.41
C VAL A 315 62.78 -27.37 -74.95
N ALA A 316 61.74 -27.37 -75.78
CA ALA A 316 61.22 -28.57 -76.43
C ALA A 316 62.26 -29.25 -77.34
N SER A 317 63.07 -28.47 -78.06
CA SER A 317 64.16 -28.98 -78.91
C SER A 317 65.27 -29.67 -78.11
N VAL A 318 65.65 -29.10 -76.97
CA VAL A 318 66.66 -29.70 -76.07
C VAL A 318 66.09 -30.96 -75.41
N TYR A 319 64.87 -30.90 -74.89
CA TYR A 319 64.17 -32.04 -74.29
C TYR A 319 64.08 -33.22 -75.28
N ALA A 320 63.70 -32.94 -76.53
CA ALA A 320 63.60 -33.96 -77.58
C ALA A 320 64.93 -34.65 -77.90
N LYS A 321 66.05 -33.93 -77.83
CA LYS A 321 67.40 -34.48 -78.08
C LYS A 321 67.96 -35.26 -76.90
N CYS A 322 67.68 -34.83 -75.68
CA CYS A 322 68.27 -35.40 -74.47
C CYS A 322 67.47 -36.58 -73.91
N ILE A 323 66.15 -36.60 -74.08
CA ILE A 323 65.25 -37.55 -73.41
C ILE A 323 64.38 -38.31 -74.41
N GLY A 324 63.83 -37.63 -75.43
CA GLY A 324 63.01 -38.24 -76.47
C GLY A 324 61.80 -37.37 -76.89
N PRO A 325 61.02 -37.77 -77.91
CA PRO A 325 59.87 -37.00 -78.36
C PRO A 325 58.82 -36.83 -77.25
N ASN A 326 58.30 -35.61 -77.10
CA ASN A 326 57.31 -35.26 -76.07
C ASN A 326 55.93 -35.80 -76.47
N GLU A 327 55.63 -37.04 -76.10
CA GLU A 327 54.34 -37.71 -76.40
C GLU A 327 53.20 -37.26 -75.48
N ALA A 328 53.50 -36.58 -74.37
CA ALA A 328 52.54 -36.28 -73.30
C ALA A 328 52.21 -34.78 -73.12
N ASN A 329 52.53 -33.92 -74.08
CA ASN A 329 52.29 -32.46 -74.02
C ASN A 329 52.75 -31.84 -72.68
N ILE A 330 53.95 -32.20 -72.24
CA ILE A 330 54.51 -31.78 -70.96
C ILE A 330 54.80 -30.26 -70.99
N SER A 331 54.41 -29.54 -69.93
CA SER A 331 54.67 -28.11 -69.75
C SER A 331 56.16 -27.77 -69.79
N SER A 332 56.52 -26.57 -70.29
CA SER A 332 57.91 -26.09 -70.42
C SER A 332 58.72 -26.19 -69.14
N LEU A 333 58.08 -25.94 -67.99
CA LEU A 333 58.74 -26.01 -66.68
C LEU A 333 59.09 -27.47 -66.33
N ASN A 334 58.17 -28.39 -66.58
CA ASN A 334 58.40 -29.82 -66.36
C ASN A 334 59.40 -30.40 -67.38
N MET A 335 59.44 -29.89 -68.62
CA MET A 335 60.49 -30.22 -69.59
C MET A 335 61.87 -29.79 -69.09
N LEU A 336 61.99 -28.59 -68.51
CA LEU A 336 63.25 -28.11 -67.92
C LEU A 336 63.71 -28.96 -66.74
N THR A 337 62.80 -29.30 -65.80
CA THR A 337 63.13 -30.15 -64.66
C THR A 337 63.62 -31.54 -65.10
N ALA A 338 63.03 -32.09 -66.16
CA ALA A 338 63.48 -33.37 -66.70
C ALA A 338 64.83 -33.28 -67.42
N ILE A 339 65.10 -32.18 -68.15
CA ILE A 339 66.43 -31.90 -68.71
C ILE A 339 67.47 -31.78 -67.59
N GLU A 340 67.13 -31.10 -66.50
CA GLU A 340 68.00 -30.95 -65.32
C GLU A 340 68.34 -32.31 -64.70
N GLY A 341 67.34 -33.18 -64.47
CA GLY A 341 67.59 -34.54 -63.98
C GLY A 341 68.42 -35.40 -64.95
N CYS A 342 68.27 -35.24 -66.25
CA CYS A 342 69.11 -35.91 -67.25
C CYS A 342 70.57 -35.40 -67.18
N LEU A 343 70.77 -34.09 -66.98
CA LEU A 343 72.09 -33.52 -66.78
C LEU A 343 72.76 -34.05 -65.51
N GLU A 344 72.03 -34.15 -64.40
CA GLU A 344 72.54 -34.73 -63.16
C GLU A 344 72.98 -36.19 -63.35
N GLN A 345 72.17 -37.02 -64.01
CA GLN A 345 72.53 -38.41 -64.34
C GLN A 345 73.78 -38.50 -65.22
N LEU A 346 73.91 -37.60 -66.20
CA LEU A 346 75.10 -37.54 -67.04
C LEU A 346 76.34 -37.14 -66.23
N PHE A 347 76.22 -36.21 -65.28
CA PHE A 347 77.32 -35.84 -64.38
C PHE A 347 77.71 -36.99 -63.44
N GLU A 348 76.75 -37.68 -62.83
CA GLU A 348 77.03 -38.88 -62.01
C GLU A 348 77.72 -39.98 -62.83
N THR A 349 77.29 -40.18 -64.08
CA THR A 349 77.94 -41.12 -65.00
C THR A 349 79.38 -40.69 -65.27
N ILE A 350 79.64 -39.40 -65.50
CA ILE A 350 80.99 -38.88 -65.71
C ILE A 350 81.87 -39.09 -64.47
N GLU A 351 81.35 -38.88 -63.27
CA GLU A 351 82.09 -39.04 -62.02
C GLU A 351 82.39 -40.51 -61.67
N THR A 352 81.51 -41.43 -62.06
CA THR A 352 81.66 -42.88 -61.79
C THR A 352 82.45 -43.64 -62.86
N LEU A 353 82.89 -42.96 -63.93
CA LEU A 353 83.71 -43.58 -64.97
C LEU A 353 85.04 -44.08 -64.40
N PRO A 354 85.43 -45.34 -64.67
CA PRO A 354 86.67 -45.91 -64.16
C PRO A 354 87.88 -45.17 -64.72
N ALA A 355 88.69 -44.61 -63.82
CA ALA A 355 89.87 -43.78 -64.14
C ALA A 355 90.81 -44.46 -65.15
N ASP A 356 91.00 -45.78 -65.06
CA ASP A 356 91.86 -46.55 -65.96
C ASP A 356 91.40 -46.49 -67.43
N LYS A 357 90.08 -46.51 -67.68
CA LYS A 357 89.53 -46.43 -69.04
C LYS A 357 89.59 -45.01 -69.57
N VAL A 358 89.40 -44.01 -68.71
CA VAL A 358 89.51 -42.59 -69.06
C VAL A 358 90.96 -42.27 -69.42
N GLU A 359 91.93 -42.69 -68.61
CA GLU A 359 93.36 -42.47 -68.88
C GLU A 359 93.82 -43.20 -70.15
N ALA A 360 93.31 -44.40 -70.42
CA ALA A 360 93.58 -45.12 -71.66
C ALA A 360 92.99 -44.39 -72.90
N ALA A 361 91.77 -43.86 -72.79
CA ALA A 361 91.12 -43.08 -73.85
C ALA A 361 91.82 -41.74 -74.10
N GLU A 362 92.24 -41.04 -73.03
CA GLU A 362 93.08 -39.85 -73.11
C GLU A 362 94.40 -40.18 -73.79
N LYS A 363 95.16 -41.17 -73.32
CA LYS A 363 96.41 -41.62 -73.95
C LYS A 363 96.22 -41.97 -75.43
N LEU A 364 95.08 -42.57 -75.81
CA LEU A 364 94.77 -42.88 -77.20
C LEU A 364 94.50 -41.62 -78.03
N LYS A 365 93.65 -40.70 -77.56
CA LYS A 365 93.36 -39.42 -78.22
C LYS A 365 94.59 -38.52 -78.30
N ASP A 366 95.40 -38.54 -77.27
CA ASP A 366 96.62 -37.76 -77.18
C ASP A 366 97.71 -38.36 -78.10
N LYS A 367 97.77 -39.70 -78.24
CA LYS A 367 98.57 -40.38 -79.27
C LYS A 367 98.07 -40.06 -80.67
N GLU A 368 96.76 -40.08 -80.92
CA GLU A 368 96.14 -39.68 -82.20
C GLU A 368 96.49 -38.23 -82.55
N ARG A 369 96.35 -37.30 -81.61
CA ARG A 369 96.73 -35.88 -81.77
C ARG A 369 98.21 -35.72 -82.10
N ARG A 370 99.10 -36.42 -81.39
CA ARG A 370 100.55 -36.43 -81.67
C ARG A 370 100.86 -37.02 -83.05
N MET A 371 100.17 -38.08 -83.45
CA MET A 371 100.33 -38.68 -84.77
C MET A 371 99.83 -37.73 -85.87
N ARG A 372 98.72 -37.01 -85.65
CA ARG A 372 98.21 -36.00 -86.60
C ARG A 372 99.19 -34.85 -86.78
N LEU A 373 99.72 -34.30 -85.68
CA LEU A 373 100.76 -33.26 -85.70
C LEU A 373 102.05 -33.72 -86.41
N ARG A 374 102.50 -34.96 -86.18
CA ARG A 374 103.67 -35.52 -86.88
C ARG A 374 103.38 -35.75 -88.37
N ALA A 375 102.20 -36.24 -88.71
CA ALA A 375 101.78 -36.45 -90.10
C ALA A 375 101.68 -35.12 -90.85
N GLU A 376 101.10 -34.08 -90.24
CA GLU A 376 101.07 -32.70 -90.77
C GLU A 376 102.50 -32.18 -91.01
N LYS A 377 103.41 -32.32 -90.04
CA LYS A 377 104.82 -31.89 -90.18
C LYS A 377 105.60 -32.67 -91.25
N MET A 378 105.38 -33.98 -91.35
CA MET A 378 105.97 -34.81 -92.41
C MET A 378 105.40 -34.46 -93.78
N ALA A 379 104.11 -34.11 -93.87
CA ALA A 379 103.48 -33.63 -95.09
C ALA A 379 104.06 -32.27 -95.51
N GLU A 380 104.25 -31.33 -94.58
CA GLU A 380 104.92 -30.05 -94.86
C GLU A 380 106.33 -30.25 -95.42
N GLN A 381 107.13 -31.16 -94.83
CA GLN A 381 108.46 -31.48 -95.34
C GLN A 381 108.43 -32.13 -96.74
N ARG A 382 107.47 -33.04 -97.00
CA ARG A 382 107.28 -33.63 -98.33
C ARG A 382 106.90 -32.58 -99.36
N LEU A 383 105.97 -31.69 -99.03
CA LEU A 383 105.51 -30.62 -99.91
C LEU A 383 106.63 -29.62 -100.18
N TYR A 384 107.47 -29.33 -99.19
CA TYR A 384 108.68 -28.52 -99.37
C TYR A 384 109.70 -29.20 -100.30
N GLN A 385 109.94 -30.51 -100.14
CA GLN A 385 110.82 -31.28 -101.03
C GLN A 385 110.26 -31.34 -102.46
N GLU A 386 108.96 -31.55 -102.62
CA GLU A 386 108.25 -31.59 -103.90
C GLU A 386 108.30 -30.23 -104.61
N LEU A 387 108.05 -29.12 -103.89
CA LEU A 387 108.21 -27.76 -104.42
C LEU A 387 109.65 -27.47 -104.85
N LYS A 388 110.64 -27.96 -104.11
CA LYS A 388 112.05 -27.84 -104.47
C LYS A 388 112.38 -28.64 -105.73
N LEU A 389 111.88 -29.86 -105.84
CA LEU A 389 112.02 -30.71 -107.02
C LEU A 389 111.35 -30.07 -108.24
N ARG A 390 110.14 -29.54 -108.06
CA ARG A 390 109.37 -28.83 -109.07
C ARG A 390 110.08 -27.57 -109.56
N ARG A 391 110.64 -26.75 -108.66
CA ARG A 391 111.48 -25.60 -109.05
C ARG A 391 112.75 -26.02 -109.80
N MET A 392 113.34 -27.17 -109.48
CA MET A 392 114.45 -27.72 -110.27
C MET A 392 113.99 -28.22 -111.64
N GLN A 393 112.84 -28.88 -111.74
CA GLN A 393 112.25 -29.32 -113.01
C GLN A 393 111.84 -28.13 -113.87
N GLU A 394 111.21 -27.09 -113.33
CA GLU A 394 110.87 -25.85 -114.04
C GLU A 394 112.14 -25.11 -114.52
N ARG A 395 113.26 -25.19 -113.78
CA ARG A 395 114.58 -24.73 -114.25
C ARG A 395 115.18 -25.61 -115.34
N ALA A 396 114.89 -26.91 -115.34
CA ALA A 396 115.37 -27.85 -116.34
C ALA A 396 114.55 -27.81 -117.65
N THR A 397 113.25 -27.49 -117.57
CA THR A 397 112.34 -27.38 -118.72
C THR A 397 112.19 -25.95 -119.24
N GLY A 398 112.68 -24.96 -118.49
CA GLY A 398 112.75 -23.57 -118.95
C GLY A 398 113.76 -23.40 -120.08
N GLY A 399 113.26 -23.12 -121.28
CA GLY A 399 114.08 -22.75 -122.44
C GLY A 399 114.92 -21.48 -122.20
N PRO A 400 116.04 -21.30 -122.92
CA PRO A 400 117.12 -20.40 -122.53
C PRO A 400 116.74 -18.91 -122.55
N ALA A 401 117.18 -18.16 -121.54
CA ALA A 401 117.04 -16.70 -121.48
C ALA A 401 117.79 -16.03 -122.65
N LYS A 402 117.09 -15.23 -123.47
CA LYS A 402 117.69 -14.46 -124.57
C LYS A 402 118.29 -13.15 -124.06
N THR A 403 119.60 -13.01 -124.22
CA THR A 403 120.36 -11.79 -123.95
C THR A 403 120.19 -10.77 -125.07
N ARG A 404 119.83 -9.52 -124.74
CA ARG A 404 119.96 -8.34 -125.61
C ARG A 404 121.01 -7.42 -124.99
N GLY A 405 122.25 -7.47 -125.47
CA GLY A 405 123.34 -6.60 -125.03
C GLY A 405 124.72 -7.06 -125.52
N ARG A 406 125.58 -6.10 -125.90
CA ARG A 406 126.82 -6.21 -126.71
C ARG A 406 127.88 -7.20 -126.18
N LYS A 407 128.60 -7.86 -127.10
CA LYS A 407 129.70 -8.81 -126.85
C LYS A 407 130.85 -8.16 -126.03
N VAL A 408 131.16 -8.72 -124.86
CA VAL A 408 132.27 -8.27 -123.98
C VAL A 408 133.46 -9.22 -124.12
N MET A 409 134.65 -8.65 -124.34
CA MET A 409 135.95 -9.35 -124.30
C MET A 409 136.53 -9.40 -122.87
N TYR A 410 137.35 -10.43 -122.64
CA TYR A 410 138.07 -10.78 -121.41
C TYR A 410 138.81 -9.62 -120.71
N ARG A 411 138.80 -9.64 -119.36
CA ARG A 411 139.82 -9.04 -118.47
C ARG A 411 139.99 -9.89 -117.19
N SER A 412 141.21 -10.38 -116.95
CA SER A 412 141.88 -10.85 -115.70
C SER A 412 141.15 -11.76 -114.67
N GLU A 413 141.73 -12.93 -114.38
CA GLU A 413 141.60 -13.64 -113.09
C GLU A 413 142.48 -12.96 -112.02
N PRO A 414 141.96 -12.66 -110.81
CA PRO A 414 142.42 -13.35 -109.58
C PRO A 414 141.43 -13.25 -108.38
N PRO A 415 141.66 -13.85 -107.19
CA PRO A 415 142.53 -14.96 -106.82
C PRO A 415 141.77 -16.16 -106.20
N VAL A 416 142.31 -17.35 -106.39
CA VAL A 416 142.00 -18.52 -105.55
C VAL A 416 142.78 -18.38 -104.24
N MET A 417 142.10 -18.15 -103.11
CA MET A 417 142.65 -18.45 -101.79
C MET A 417 141.67 -19.22 -100.91
N LYS A 418 141.93 -20.53 -100.92
CA LYS A 418 141.93 -21.50 -99.80
C LYS A 418 140.60 -21.82 -99.10
N LYS A 419 140.25 -23.10 -99.27
CA LYS A 419 139.45 -23.91 -98.34
C LYS A 419 139.83 -23.60 -96.89
N LYS A 420 138.83 -23.22 -96.09
CA LYS A 420 138.84 -23.48 -94.65
C LYS A 420 137.62 -24.33 -94.33
N GLN A 421 137.90 -25.56 -93.91
CA GLN A 421 136.92 -26.45 -93.32
C GLN A 421 136.37 -25.81 -92.04
N THR A 422 135.04 -25.83 -91.94
CA THR A 422 134.19 -26.01 -90.75
C THR A 422 134.79 -25.69 -89.37
N THR A 423 134.19 -24.70 -88.71
CA THR A 423 133.96 -24.75 -87.25
C THR A 423 132.52 -24.35 -86.96
N SER A 424 131.63 -25.33 -87.09
CA SER A 424 130.48 -25.48 -86.21
C SER A 424 131.02 -25.79 -84.81
N LYS A 425 131.05 -24.81 -83.89
CA LYS A 425 131.05 -25.10 -82.44
C LYS A 425 130.90 -23.90 -81.49
N ALA A 426 131.05 -22.64 -81.93
CA ALA A 426 131.02 -21.51 -80.98
C ALA A 426 129.66 -20.78 -80.88
N GLU A 427 128.80 -20.80 -81.90
CA GLU A 427 127.55 -20.02 -81.88
C GLU A 427 126.36 -20.80 -81.30
N LYS A 428 126.42 -22.14 -81.24
CA LYS A 428 125.38 -22.97 -80.60
C LYS A 428 125.46 -22.98 -79.08
N GLU A 429 126.67 -22.89 -78.50
CA GLU A 429 126.83 -22.83 -77.03
C GLU A 429 126.32 -21.49 -76.46
N LYS A 430 126.33 -20.42 -77.25
CA LYS A 430 125.86 -19.10 -76.79
C LYS A 430 124.33 -18.99 -76.77
N GLU A 431 123.63 -19.63 -77.70
CA GLU A 431 122.16 -19.71 -77.69
C GLU A 431 121.63 -20.71 -76.64
N GLU A 432 122.38 -21.78 -76.33
CA GLU A 432 122.02 -22.72 -75.26
C GLU A 432 122.26 -22.14 -73.85
N GLU A 433 123.30 -21.32 -73.63
CA GLU A 433 123.49 -20.61 -72.35
C GLU A 433 122.42 -19.53 -72.09
N GLU A 434 121.98 -18.79 -73.12
CA GLU A 434 120.92 -17.77 -72.97
C GLU A 434 119.53 -18.40 -72.69
N MET A 435 119.28 -19.63 -73.17
CA MET A 435 118.06 -20.40 -72.86
C MET A 435 118.08 -21.03 -71.45
N LEU A 436 119.25 -21.25 -70.87
CA LEU A 436 119.41 -21.74 -69.49
C LEU A 436 119.30 -20.62 -68.44
N TYR A 437 119.53 -19.35 -68.81
CA TYR A 437 119.32 -18.20 -67.91
C TYR A 437 117.83 -17.86 -67.70
N PHE A 438 116.94 -18.22 -68.63
CA PHE A 438 115.50 -17.90 -68.55
C PHE A 438 114.61 -19.02 -67.99
N PHE A 439 115.11 -20.25 -67.88
CA PHE A 439 114.33 -21.40 -67.40
C PHE A 439 115.12 -22.27 -66.41
N THR A 440 115.67 -21.63 -65.38
CA THR A 440 115.70 -22.28 -64.06
C THR A 440 114.43 -21.91 -63.30
#